data_AF-A0A7Y3KRB7-F1
#
_entry.id   AF-A0A7Y3KRB7-F1
#
_cell.length_a   1.000
_cell.length_b   1.000
_cell.length_c   1.000
_cell.angle_alpha   90.00
_cell.angle_beta   90.00
_cell.angle_gamma   90.00
#
_symmetry.space_group_name_H-M   'P 1'
#
loop_
_entity.id
_entity.type
_entity.pdbx_description
1 polymer ?
#
loop_
_entity_poly.entity_id
_entity_poly.type
_entity_poly.pdbx_seq_one_letter_code
_entity_poly.pdbx_strand_id
1 'polypeptide(L)'
;ALAGRMLAAGGAVLSPFPPDEPARPGQFLARNGVVVALADALLVVEAPARSGALNTASWAGGEIPVLALPCDVDRRSGAGNLALLRDGATLVRDAADIVEAMGLLRRPAVPREETCEPPPPSDALLALLAAGETSLEALLAASGLPAGELIGRLNLLELGGAIERRAAGYALARRTRKAR
;
A
#
# COMPACT_ATOMS: atom_id res chain seq x y z
N ALA A 1 35.18 3.68 -21.46
CA ALA A 1 35.15 3.34 -20.02
C ALA A 1 33.69 3.30 -19.53
N LEU A 2 33.42 2.70 -18.35
CA LEU A 2 32.13 2.30 -17.74
C LEU A 2 30.83 2.46 -18.58
N ALA A 3 30.41 3.67 -18.95
CA ALA A 3 29.22 3.92 -19.78
C ALA A 3 29.17 3.06 -21.06
N GLY A 4 30.30 2.90 -21.77
CA GLY A 4 30.37 2.02 -22.93
C GLY A 4 30.14 0.54 -22.59
N ARG A 5 30.53 0.10 -21.39
CA ARG A 5 30.23 -1.26 -20.91
C ARG A 5 28.76 -1.42 -20.53
N MET A 6 28.13 -0.39 -19.97
CA MET A 6 26.70 -0.41 -19.64
C MET A 6 25.86 -0.58 -20.92
N LEU A 7 26.20 0.16 -21.98
CA LEU A 7 25.55 0.03 -23.29
C LEU A 7 25.80 -1.34 -23.92
N ALA A 8 27.04 -1.84 -23.90
CA ALA A 8 27.37 -3.15 -24.44
C ALA A 8 26.67 -4.32 -23.71
N ALA A 9 26.30 -4.14 -22.45
CA ALA A 9 25.53 -5.09 -21.66
C ALA A 9 24.00 -4.97 -21.85
N GLY A 10 23.53 -4.14 -22.78
CA GLY A 10 22.10 -3.92 -23.04
C GLY A 10 21.43 -2.89 -22.13
N GLY A 11 22.22 -2.12 -21.36
CA GLY A 11 21.73 -1.01 -20.57
C GLY A 11 21.56 0.29 -21.38
N ALA A 12 21.25 1.38 -20.67
CA ALA A 12 21.05 2.70 -21.26
C ALA A 12 21.79 3.79 -20.49
N VAL A 13 22.03 4.92 -21.15
CA VAL A 13 22.55 6.16 -20.55
C VAL A 13 21.56 7.28 -20.87
N LEU A 14 21.00 7.90 -19.84
CA LEU A 14 20.09 9.03 -19.96
C LEU A 14 20.74 10.31 -19.40
N SER A 15 20.43 11.44 -20.04
CA SER A 15 20.79 12.78 -19.58
C SER A 15 19.57 13.68 -19.70
N PRO A 16 19.21 14.46 -18.67
CA PRO A 16 18.19 15.50 -18.77
C PRO A 16 18.70 16.78 -19.45
N PHE A 17 19.98 16.84 -19.82
CA PHE A 17 20.63 18.00 -20.41
C PHE A 17 20.82 17.83 -21.92
N PRO A 18 20.81 18.95 -22.69
CA PRO A 18 21.17 18.98 -24.10
C PRO A 18 22.47 18.23 -24.42
N PRO A 19 22.60 17.70 -25.66
CA PRO A 19 23.87 17.18 -26.15
C PRO A 19 25.00 18.19 -25.98
N ASP A 20 26.20 17.68 -25.71
CA ASP A 20 27.45 18.44 -25.57
C ASP A 20 27.49 19.46 -24.41
N GLU A 21 26.47 19.51 -23.54
CA GLU A 21 26.51 20.38 -22.37
C GLU A 21 27.55 19.87 -21.33
N PRO A 22 28.53 20.71 -20.92
CA PRO A 22 29.51 20.31 -19.92
C PRO A 22 28.90 20.20 -18.52
N ALA A 23 29.40 19.24 -17.73
CA ALA A 23 28.98 19.03 -16.35
C ALA A 23 29.31 20.24 -15.45
N ARG A 24 28.32 20.75 -14.73
CA ARG A 24 28.44 21.84 -13.75
C ARG A 24 28.03 21.39 -12.36
N PRO A 25 28.58 21.99 -11.28
CA PRO A 25 28.30 21.54 -9.90
C PRO A 25 26.81 21.41 -9.53
N GLY A 26 25.94 22.32 -9.99
CA GLY A 26 24.50 22.26 -9.71
C GLY A 26 23.74 21.18 -10.50
N GLN A 27 24.27 20.74 -11.63
CA GLN A 27 23.60 19.77 -12.51
C GLN A 27 23.56 18.36 -11.88
N PHE A 28 24.49 18.03 -10.99
CA PHE A 28 24.48 16.74 -10.30
C PHE A 28 23.25 16.55 -9.43
N LEU A 29 22.80 17.60 -8.75
CA LEU A 29 21.59 17.58 -7.93
C LEU A 29 20.34 17.44 -8.82
N ALA A 30 20.25 18.22 -9.88
CA ALA A 30 19.14 18.14 -10.83
C ALA A 30 19.05 16.76 -11.51
N ARG A 31 20.20 16.17 -11.88
CA ARG A 31 20.25 14.83 -12.48
C ARG A 31 19.72 13.75 -11.54
N ASN A 32 19.97 13.86 -10.24
CA ASN A 32 19.50 12.87 -9.28
C ASN A 32 17.96 12.78 -9.20
N GLY A 33 17.24 13.85 -9.55
CA GLY A 33 15.78 13.80 -9.71
C GLY A 33 15.33 12.79 -10.77
N VAL A 34 16.11 12.61 -11.85
CA VAL A 34 15.82 11.59 -12.88
C VAL A 34 15.94 10.17 -12.31
N VAL A 35 16.86 9.94 -11.36
CA VAL A 35 17.01 8.63 -10.71
C VAL A 35 15.76 8.30 -9.89
N VAL A 36 15.26 9.26 -9.12
CA VAL A 36 14.03 9.09 -8.32
C VAL A 36 12.82 8.87 -9.24
N ALA A 37 12.69 9.68 -10.29
CA ALA A 37 11.55 9.59 -11.22
C ALA A 37 11.47 8.25 -11.98
N LEU A 38 12.58 7.53 -12.13
CA LEU A 38 12.65 6.25 -12.83
C LEU A 38 12.64 5.03 -11.90
N ALA A 39 12.75 5.23 -10.58
CA ALA A 39 12.90 4.15 -9.62
C ALA A 39 11.60 3.82 -8.91
N ASP A 40 11.34 2.54 -8.66
CA ASP A 40 10.21 2.10 -7.82
C ASP A 40 10.49 2.25 -6.32
N ALA A 41 11.77 2.26 -5.93
CA ALA A 41 12.25 2.50 -4.58
C ALA A 41 13.70 3.00 -4.60
N LEU A 42 14.11 3.72 -3.56
CA LEU A 42 15.46 4.27 -3.43
C LEU A 42 16.19 3.66 -2.23
N LEU A 43 17.28 2.92 -2.47
CA LEU A 43 18.15 2.40 -1.40
C LEU A 43 19.39 3.29 -1.19
N VAL A 44 19.55 3.79 0.03
CA VAL A 44 20.76 4.48 0.49
C VAL A 44 21.64 3.50 1.24
N VAL A 45 22.76 3.14 0.61
CA VAL A 45 23.76 2.21 1.18
C VAL A 45 24.62 2.92 2.23
N GLU A 46 25.14 4.09 1.91
CA GLU A 46 25.99 4.87 2.81
C GLU A 46 25.96 6.36 2.44
N ALA A 47 25.67 7.20 3.42
CA ALA A 47 25.57 8.65 3.24
C ALA A 47 26.02 9.39 4.51
N PRO A 48 26.99 10.32 4.43
CA PRO A 48 27.27 11.21 5.54
C PRO A 48 26.13 12.22 5.72
N ALA A 49 26.09 12.90 6.88
CA ALA A 49 25.04 13.84 7.26
C ALA A 49 24.80 15.00 6.26
N ARG A 50 25.79 15.31 5.41
CA ARG A 50 25.66 16.26 4.29
C ARG A 50 26.10 15.56 3.01
N SER A 51 25.16 15.05 2.24
CA SER A 51 25.46 14.33 1.01
C SER A 51 24.39 14.55 -0.07
N GLY A 52 24.80 14.37 -1.33
CA GLY A 52 23.85 14.36 -2.45
C GLY A 52 22.85 13.20 -2.38
N ALA A 53 23.18 12.11 -1.69
CA ALA A 53 22.26 10.99 -1.46
C ALA A 53 21.07 11.41 -0.59
N LEU A 54 21.30 12.16 0.49
CA LEU A 54 20.20 12.69 1.32
C LEU A 54 19.34 13.68 0.56
N ASN A 55 19.95 14.52 -0.27
CA ASN A 55 19.17 15.37 -1.17
C ASN A 55 18.31 14.49 -2.09
N THR A 56 18.88 13.51 -2.76
CA THR A 56 18.11 12.57 -3.62
C THR A 56 16.95 11.91 -2.87
N ALA A 57 17.16 11.48 -1.63
CA ALA A 57 16.10 10.93 -0.79
C ALA A 57 14.99 11.95 -0.46
N SER A 58 15.30 13.24 -0.34
CA SER A 58 14.25 14.26 -0.14
C SER A 58 13.38 14.46 -1.38
N TRP A 59 13.88 14.17 -2.59
CA TRP A 59 13.06 14.23 -3.82
C TRP A 59 12.05 13.08 -3.89
N ALA A 60 12.30 11.96 -3.20
CA ALA A 60 11.36 10.84 -3.17
C ALA A 60 10.03 11.24 -2.51
N GLY A 61 10.01 12.21 -1.58
CA GLY A 61 8.81 12.92 -1.14
C GLY A 61 7.64 12.07 -0.61
N GLY A 62 7.86 10.79 -0.32
CA GLY A 62 6.81 9.82 -0.04
C GLY A 62 6.10 9.23 -1.27
N GLU A 63 6.48 9.64 -2.50
CA GLU A 63 6.00 9.05 -3.75
C GLU A 63 6.53 7.62 -3.94
N ILE A 64 7.80 7.41 -3.57
CA ILE A 64 8.44 6.09 -3.58
C ILE A 64 9.06 5.77 -2.22
N PRO A 65 9.15 4.49 -1.82
CA PRO A 65 9.80 4.09 -0.59
C PRO A 65 11.28 4.49 -0.57
N VAL A 66 11.70 5.14 0.51
CA VAL A 66 13.11 5.36 0.83
C VAL A 66 13.56 4.27 1.79
N LEU A 67 14.64 3.60 1.40
CA LEU A 67 15.26 2.48 2.09
C LEU A 67 16.66 2.88 2.54
N ALA A 68 17.09 2.42 3.71
CA ALA A 68 18.43 2.68 4.20
C ALA A 68 19.02 1.45 4.90
N LEU A 69 20.31 1.21 4.67
CA LEU A 69 21.06 0.21 5.43
C LEU A 69 21.40 0.76 6.83
N PRO A 70 21.30 -0.06 7.89
CA PRO A 70 21.79 0.34 9.21
C PRO A 70 23.32 0.49 9.20
N CYS A 71 23.83 1.33 10.09
CA CYS A 71 25.26 1.49 10.31
C CYS A 71 25.57 1.71 11.80
N ASP A 72 26.84 1.58 12.17
CA ASP A 72 27.30 1.91 13.52
C ASP A 72 27.02 3.39 13.83
N VAL A 73 26.60 3.68 15.07
CA VAL A 73 26.26 5.05 15.50
C VAL A 73 27.44 6.03 15.41
N ASP A 74 28.66 5.52 15.57
CA ASP A 74 29.89 6.31 15.53
C ASP A 74 30.45 6.47 14.10
N ARG A 75 29.86 5.77 13.11
CA ARG A 75 30.34 5.82 11.72
C ARG A 75 29.87 7.11 11.05
N ARG A 76 30.78 8.10 10.98
CA ARG A 76 30.51 9.41 10.35
C ARG A 76 29.96 9.33 8.92
N SER A 77 30.41 8.36 8.13
CA SER A 77 29.97 8.17 6.74
C SER A 77 28.57 7.58 6.63
N GLY A 78 28.00 7.02 7.70
CA GLY A 78 26.63 6.51 7.76
C GLY A 78 25.67 7.39 8.57
N ALA A 79 26.12 8.52 9.10
CA ALA A 79 25.28 9.43 9.89
C ALA A 79 23.99 9.86 9.16
N GLY A 80 24.03 9.95 7.84
CA GLY A 80 22.87 10.22 7.00
C GLY A 80 21.89 9.05 6.93
N ASN A 81 22.37 7.79 6.91
CA ASN A 81 21.50 6.62 6.97
C ASN A 81 20.71 6.61 8.29
N LEU A 82 21.36 6.90 9.41
CA LEU A 82 20.68 6.97 10.71
C LEU A 82 19.64 8.07 10.76
N ALA A 83 19.92 9.23 10.13
CA ALA A 83 18.93 10.29 9.98
C ALA A 83 17.73 9.84 9.14
N LEU A 84 17.97 9.20 7.99
CA LEU A 84 16.89 8.66 7.16
C LEU A 84 16.03 7.64 7.91
N LEU A 85 16.65 6.71 8.63
CA LEU A 85 15.94 5.72 9.45
C LEU A 85 15.11 6.38 10.55
N ARG A 86 15.65 7.42 11.19
CA ARG A 86 14.92 8.21 12.19
C ARG A 86 13.74 8.96 11.58
N ASP A 87 13.86 9.40 10.33
CA ASP A 87 12.85 10.15 9.60
C ASP A 87 11.81 9.23 8.89
N GLY A 88 11.89 7.93 9.10
CA GLY A 88 10.89 6.96 8.62
C GLY A 88 11.28 6.19 7.36
N ALA A 89 12.53 6.27 6.90
CA ALA A 89 13.03 5.36 5.88
C ALA A 89 12.96 3.90 6.39
N THR A 90 12.65 2.98 5.49
CA THR A 90 12.55 1.56 5.82
C THR A 90 13.95 0.98 5.99
N LEU A 91 14.16 0.31 7.13
CA LEU A 91 15.43 -0.38 7.42
C LEU A 91 15.56 -1.61 6.53
N VAL A 92 16.72 -1.74 5.87
CA VAL A 92 17.05 -2.88 5.02
C VAL A 92 18.24 -3.63 5.60
N ARG A 93 18.10 -4.95 5.78
CA ARG A 93 19.14 -5.87 6.25
C ARG A 93 19.69 -6.71 5.11
N ASP A 94 18.83 -7.07 4.17
CA ASP A 94 19.13 -7.92 3.02
C ASP A 94 18.23 -7.59 1.82
N ALA A 95 18.40 -8.34 0.73
CA ALA A 95 17.63 -8.14 -0.49
C ALA A 95 16.12 -8.44 -0.33
N ALA A 96 15.73 -9.30 0.62
CA ALA A 96 14.33 -9.64 0.83
C ALA A 96 13.55 -8.44 1.38
N ASP A 97 14.15 -7.67 2.28
CA ASP A 97 13.56 -6.42 2.80
C ASP A 97 13.30 -5.41 1.65
N ILE A 98 14.14 -5.37 0.61
CA ILE A 98 13.95 -4.50 -0.56
C ILE A 98 12.74 -4.97 -1.38
N VAL A 99 12.65 -6.28 -1.66
CA VAL A 99 11.53 -6.86 -2.43
C VAL A 99 10.20 -6.69 -1.69
N GLU A 100 10.22 -6.79 -0.36
CA GLU A 100 9.07 -6.50 0.50
C GLU A 100 8.65 -5.04 0.40
N ALA A 101 9.59 -4.09 0.55
CA ALA A 101 9.31 -2.67 0.49
C ALA A 101 8.77 -2.20 -0.87
N MET A 102 9.20 -2.84 -1.97
CA MET A 102 8.64 -2.59 -3.31
C MET A 102 7.25 -3.22 -3.52
N GLY A 103 6.70 -3.94 -2.53
CA GLY A 103 5.42 -4.66 -2.67
C GLY A 103 5.47 -5.81 -3.68
N LEU A 104 6.67 -6.27 -4.04
CA LEU A 104 6.89 -7.34 -5.02
C LEU A 104 6.83 -8.73 -4.41
N LEU A 105 6.93 -8.82 -3.08
CA LEU A 105 6.48 -10.02 -2.39
C LEU A 105 4.96 -10.09 -2.57
N ARG A 106 4.53 -11.00 -3.45
CA ARG A 106 3.19 -11.57 -3.37
C ARG A 106 3.04 -12.10 -1.95
N ARG A 107 2.42 -11.31 -1.07
CA ARG A 107 1.72 -11.87 0.08
C ARG A 107 0.89 -13.00 -0.55
N PRO A 108 0.95 -14.26 -0.07
CA PRO A 108 -0.08 -15.20 -0.45
C PRO A 108 -1.36 -14.42 -0.28
N ALA A 109 -2.18 -14.37 -1.32
CA ALA A 109 -3.48 -13.78 -1.18
C ALA A 109 -4.10 -14.56 -0.01
N VAL A 110 -4.06 -14.00 1.20
CA VAL A 110 -5.26 -13.98 2.02
C VAL A 110 -6.27 -13.59 0.99
N PRO A 111 -7.22 -14.46 0.61
CA PRO A 111 -8.19 -14.13 -0.39
C PRO A 111 -8.67 -12.75 0.00
N ARG A 112 -8.20 -11.72 -0.72
CA ARG A 112 -8.96 -10.52 -0.85
C ARG A 112 -10.16 -11.14 -1.51
N GLU A 113 -11.23 -11.27 -0.74
CA GLU A 113 -12.54 -11.34 -1.32
C GLU A 113 -12.50 -10.25 -2.37
N GLU A 114 -12.23 -10.69 -3.60
CA GLU A 114 -12.58 -9.94 -4.76
C GLU A 114 -13.99 -9.49 -4.40
N THR A 115 -14.26 -8.21 -4.55
CA THR A 115 -15.63 -7.80 -4.82
C THR A 115 -16.02 -8.35 -6.20
N CYS A 116 -15.87 -9.67 -6.40
CA CYS A 116 -16.84 -10.49 -7.07
C CYS A 116 -18.15 -10.13 -6.40
N GLU A 117 -19.01 -9.55 -7.22
CA GLU A 117 -20.45 -9.64 -7.08
C GLU A 117 -20.84 -10.82 -6.19
N PRO A 118 -21.46 -10.58 -5.02
CA PRO A 118 -21.74 -11.66 -4.10
C PRO A 118 -22.60 -12.70 -4.84
N PRO A 119 -22.23 -13.98 -4.82
CA PRO A 119 -23.20 -15.01 -5.17
C PRO A 119 -24.43 -14.81 -4.27
N PRO A 120 -25.66 -15.15 -4.74
CA PRO A 120 -26.87 -14.95 -3.97
C PRO A 120 -26.71 -15.58 -2.57
N PRO A 121 -27.24 -14.93 -1.52
CA PRO A 121 -26.78 -15.13 -0.15
C PRO A 121 -27.01 -16.57 0.32
N SER A 122 -25.94 -17.21 0.80
CA SER A 122 -26.00 -18.52 1.46
C SER A 122 -26.50 -18.46 2.91
N ASP A 123 -26.92 -17.29 3.39
CA ASP A 123 -27.57 -17.14 4.70
C ASP A 123 -29.09 -17.00 4.52
N ALA A 124 -29.83 -17.96 5.07
CA ALA A 124 -31.30 -17.99 5.06
C ALA A 124 -31.93 -16.70 5.59
N LEU A 125 -31.29 -15.99 6.53
CA LEU A 125 -31.80 -14.73 7.07
C LEU A 125 -31.74 -13.59 6.05
N LEU A 126 -30.68 -13.55 5.23
CA LEU A 126 -30.56 -12.56 4.16
C LEU A 126 -31.56 -12.84 3.03
N ALA A 127 -31.86 -14.11 2.77
CA ALA A 127 -32.91 -14.49 1.81
C ALA A 127 -34.31 -14.06 2.29
N LEU A 128 -34.60 -14.18 3.59
CA LEU A 128 -35.86 -13.69 4.17
C LEU A 128 -35.98 -12.15 4.08
N LEU A 129 -34.86 -11.44 4.20
CA LEU A 129 -34.80 -9.98 4.09
C LEU A 129 -34.73 -9.47 2.65
N ALA A 130 -34.55 -10.35 1.65
CA ALA A 130 -34.52 -9.97 0.24
C ALA A 130 -35.87 -9.48 -0.27
N ALA A 131 -36.97 -9.94 0.35
CA ALA A 131 -38.33 -9.52 0.02
C ALA A 131 -38.70 -8.12 0.57
N GLY A 132 -37.88 -7.57 1.47
CA GLY A 132 -38.09 -6.24 2.06
C GLY A 132 -37.87 -6.20 3.56
N GLU A 133 -38.28 -5.08 4.16
CA GLU A 133 -38.19 -4.86 5.60
C GLU A 133 -39.07 -5.88 6.35
N THR A 134 -38.47 -6.62 7.28
CA THR A 134 -39.14 -7.72 8.00
C THR A 134 -38.94 -7.55 9.51
N SER A 135 -40.00 -7.79 10.29
CA SER A 135 -39.96 -7.70 11.75
C SER A 135 -39.21 -8.87 12.39
N LEU A 136 -38.73 -8.67 13.62
CA LEU A 136 -38.06 -9.74 14.39
C LEU A 136 -38.98 -10.96 14.59
N GLU A 137 -40.27 -10.73 14.85
CA GLU A 137 -41.27 -11.80 15.02
C GLU A 137 -41.47 -12.63 13.75
N ALA A 138 -41.53 -11.98 12.59
CA ALA A 138 -41.65 -12.68 11.31
C ALA A 138 -40.36 -13.46 10.98
N LEU A 139 -39.19 -12.92 11.33
CA LEU A 139 -37.91 -13.63 11.17
C LEU A 139 -37.80 -14.83 12.12
N LEU A 140 -38.30 -14.74 13.35
CA LEU A 140 -38.36 -15.88 14.28
C LEU A 140 -39.23 -17.00 13.71
N ALA A 141 -40.42 -16.66 13.20
CA ALA A 141 -41.35 -17.63 12.62
C ALA A 141 -40.79 -18.29 11.36
N ALA A 142 -40.11 -17.53 10.49
CA ALA A 142 -39.62 -18.01 9.21
C ALA A 142 -38.25 -18.71 9.28
N SER A 143 -37.39 -18.35 10.24
CA SER A 143 -36.06 -18.95 10.39
C SER A 143 -36.05 -20.24 11.22
N GLY A 144 -37.02 -20.42 12.11
CA GLY A 144 -37.07 -21.56 13.04
C GLY A 144 -35.96 -21.56 14.09
N LEU A 145 -35.20 -20.46 14.22
CA LEU A 145 -34.10 -20.33 15.18
C LEU A 145 -34.61 -19.93 16.57
N PRO A 146 -33.96 -20.39 17.65
CA PRO A 146 -34.18 -19.85 19.00
C PRO A 146 -33.93 -18.34 19.04
N ALA A 147 -34.71 -17.60 19.82
CA ALA A 147 -34.66 -16.13 19.80
C ALA A 147 -33.28 -15.55 20.12
N GLY A 148 -32.55 -16.13 21.06
CA GLY A 148 -31.19 -15.70 21.39
C GLY A 148 -30.19 -15.90 20.24
N GLU A 149 -30.33 -17.00 19.50
CA GLU A 149 -29.48 -17.30 18.34
C GLU A 149 -29.81 -16.38 17.16
N LEU A 150 -31.09 -16.13 16.90
CA LEU A 150 -31.52 -15.19 15.86
C LEU A 150 -31.01 -13.78 16.14
N ILE A 151 -31.16 -13.28 17.36
CA ILE A 151 -30.69 -11.94 17.75
C ILE A 151 -29.17 -11.85 17.60
N GLY A 152 -28.44 -12.88 18.03
CA GLY A 152 -26.98 -12.94 17.87
C GLY A 152 -26.56 -12.87 16.40
N ARG A 153 -27.23 -13.61 15.52
CA ARG A 153 -26.96 -13.59 14.08
C ARG A 153 -27.33 -12.28 13.41
N LEU A 154 -28.46 -11.67 13.75
CA LEU A 154 -28.86 -10.36 13.23
C LEU A 154 -27.86 -9.27 13.64
N ASN A 155 -27.38 -9.28 14.89
CA ASN A 155 -26.37 -8.34 15.35
C ASN A 155 -25.06 -8.48 14.56
N LEU A 156 -24.61 -9.71 14.27
CA LEU A 156 -23.40 -9.94 13.47
C LEU A 156 -23.57 -9.45 12.03
N LEU A 157 -24.74 -9.66 11.43
CA LEU A 157 -25.06 -9.18 10.08
C LEU A 157 -25.16 -7.64 10.01
N GLU A 158 -25.66 -7.00 11.07
CA GLU A 158 -25.73 -5.54 11.19
C GLU A 158 -24.33 -4.94 11.37
N LEU A 159 -23.50 -5.51 12.24
CA LEU A 159 -22.09 -5.11 12.40
C LEU A 159 -21.29 -5.31 11.11
N GLY A 160 -21.60 -6.35 10.33
CA GLY A 160 -21.02 -6.61 9.02
C GLY A 160 -21.58 -5.72 7.89
N GLY A 161 -22.57 -4.86 8.17
CA GLY A 161 -23.17 -3.96 7.19
C GLY A 161 -24.01 -4.64 6.11
N ALA A 162 -24.39 -5.91 6.30
CA ALA A 162 -25.23 -6.65 5.35
C ALA A 162 -26.72 -6.26 5.51
N ILE A 163 -27.11 -5.93 6.74
CA ILE A 163 -28.45 -5.48 7.10
C ILE A 163 -28.38 -4.18 7.90
N GLU A 164 -29.48 -3.43 7.91
CA GLU A 164 -29.66 -2.24 8.74
C GLU A 164 -30.95 -2.40 9.56
N ARG A 165 -30.90 -1.92 10.81
CA ARG A 165 -32.08 -1.85 11.65
C ARG A 165 -32.86 -0.56 11.36
N ARG A 166 -34.15 -0.72 11.07
CA ARG A 166 -35.11 0.36 10.81
C ARG A 166 -36.19 0.40 11.88
N ALA A 167 -37.07 1.39 11.79
CA ALA A 167 -38.13 1.62 12.78
C ALA A 167 -39.11 0.45 12.90
N ALA A 168 -39.37 -0.32 11.83
CA ALA A 168 -40.33 -1.43 11.84
C ALA A 168 -39.68 -2.83 11.79
N GLY A 169 -38.36 -2.93 11.65
CA GLY A 169 -37.67 -4.22 11.57
C GLY A 169 -36.24 -4.13 11.03
N TYR A 170 -35.84 -5.17 10.32
CA TYR A 170 -34.54 -5.28 9.66
C TYR A 170 -34.74 -5.24 8.15
N ALA A 171 -33.80 -4.63 7.44
CA ALA A 171 -33.77 -4.61 5.97
C ALA A 171 -32.33 -4.78 5.47
N LEU A 172 -32.16 -5.16 4.20
CA LEU A 172 -30.83 -5.15 3.58
C LEU A 172 -30.28 -3.71 3.51
N ALA A 173 -29.00 -3.53 3.82
CA ALA A 173 -28.35 -2.22 3.80
C ALA A 173 -28.32 -1.64 2.37
N ARG A 174 -28.71 -0.37 2.20
CA ARG A 174 -28.71 0.30 0.89
C ARG A 174 -27.27 0.66 0.48
N ARG A 175 -26.76 0.02 -0.59
CA ARG A 175 -25.51 0.46 -1.25
C ARG A 175 -25.75 1.79 -1.95
N THR A 176 -25.25 2.89 -1.40
CA THR A 176 -25.10 4.14 -2.14
C THR A 176 -23.99 3.95 -3.17
N ARG A 177 -24.36 3.79 -4.45
CA ARG A 177 -23.40 3.94 -5.56
C ARG A 177 -22.91 5.39 -5.54
N LYS A 178 -21.74 5.65 -4.96
CA LYS A 178 -21.05 6.92 -5.17
C LYS A 178 -20.55 6.92 -6.61
N ALA A 179 -21.32 7.57 -7.48
CA ALA A 179 -20.97 7.84 -8.87
C ALA A 179 -19.63 8.60 -8.91
N ARG A 180 -18.77 8.18 -9.81
CA ARG A 180 -17.47 8.79 -10.11
C ARG A 180 -17.66 9.99 -11.02
#